data_AF-A0A1S3ZUW9-F1
#
_entry.id   AF-A0A1S3ZUW9-F1
#
_cell.length_a   1.000
_cell.length_b   1.000
_cell.length_c   1.000
_cell.angle_alpha   90.00
_cell.angle_beta   90.00
_cell.angle_gamma   90.00
#
_symmetry.space_group_name_H-M   'P 1'
#
loop_
_entity.id
_entity.type
_entity.pdbx_description
1 polymer ?
#
loop_
_entity_poly.entity_id
_entity_poly.type
_entity_poly.pdbx_seq_one_letter_code
_entity_poly.pdbx_strand_id
1 'polypeptide(L)'
;MVVDESFLKATYKGTILTACTHDGAGKIIPLAYAIADSENNKSWEWFFIQIKGTFGVREGMCIVSDRNERIFNATKAVYPEIAHCICKFHLWQNVKRTFKNYHKQLKDIFFVLARAYTIEKFEYHMIEMCKIDLRVQPYLFEIVYERWSRVYSKVKRSMVMTSNIAESINAANKDARELPWNNINRKSATETSIELGEKYDKLLRENLIASEQMTVRPATEQLYTVFKGVKAKYSVP
;
A
#
# COMPACT_ATOMS: atom_id res chain seq x y z
N MET A 1 -0.13 -6.27 -5.65
CA MET A 1 0.14 -4.89 -5.22
C MET A 1 0.12 -4.83 -3.71
N VAL A 2 1.05 -4.10 -3.11
CA VAL A 2 1.12 -3.78 -1.68
C VAL A 2 0.83 -2.31 -1.50
N VAL A 3 -0.01 -1.95 -0.54
CA VAL A 3 -0.38 -0.57 -0.25
C VAL A 3 -0.24 -0.29 1.23
N ASP A 4 0.14 0.94 1.56
CA ASP A 4 0.36 1.40 2.94
C ASP A 4 0.23 2.91 3.00
N GLU A 5 -0.25 3.42 4.13
CA GLU A 5 -0.23 4.84 4.46
C GLU A 5 0.98 5.22 5.32
N SER A 6 1.25 6.52 5.32
CA SER A 6 2.28 7.07 6.17
C SER A 6 2.05 8.55 6.44
N PHE A 7 1.91 8.93 7.70
CA PHE A 7 1.68 10.33 8.09
C PHE A 7 2.84 11.25 7.68
N LEU A 8 2.52 12.39 7.06
CA LEU A 8 3.48 13.46 6.87
C LEU A 8 3.81 14.10 8.21
N LYS A 9 5.09 14.43 8.42
CA LYS A 9 5.58 15.06 9.65
C LYS A 9 5.81 16.56 9.50
N ALA A 10 5.70 17.08 8.28
CA ALA A 10 5.82 18.50 7.98
C ALA A 10 4.72 19.34 8.65
N THR A 11 4.90 20.67 8.61
CA THR A 11 4.00 21.68 9.22
C THR A 11 2.54 21.53 8.75
N TYR A 12 2.33 21.04 7.53
CA TYR A 12 1.01 20.69 7.01
C TYR A 12 0.75 19.19 7.24
N LYS A 13 -0.22 18.91 8.12
CA LYS A 13 -0.69 17.57 8.42
C LYS A 13 -1.30 16.95 7.15
N GLY A 14 -0.85 15.76 6.80
CA GLY A 14 -1.34 15.02 5.64
C GLY A 14 -0.86 13.58 5.69
N THR A 15 -1.24 12.78 4.70
CA THR A 15 -0.92 11.35 4.63
C THR A 15 -0.36 11.04 3.24
N ILE A 16 0.78 10.35 3.19
CA ILE A 16 1.25 9.73 1.95
C ILE A 16 0.58 8.37 1.82
N LEU A 17 -0.05 8.14 0.68
CA LEU A 17 -0.53 6.83 0.25
C LEU A 17 0.49 6.27 -0.74
N THR A 18 0.91 5.01 -0.55
CA THR A 18 1.83 4.36 -1.48
C THR A 18 1.27 3.05 -1.99
N ALA A 19 1.60 2.73 -3.24
CA ALA A 19 1.33 1.47 -3.87
C ALA A 19 2.60 0.94 -4.52
N CYS A 20 2.94 -0.31 -4.24
CA CYS A 20 4.18 -0.95 -4.64
C CYS A 20 3.93 -2.38 -5.13
N THR A 21 4.88 -2.96 -5.85
CA THR A 21 4.86 -4.38 -6.24
C THR A 21 6.28 -4.94 -6.31
N HIS A 22 6.38 -6.24 -6.60
CA HIS A 22 7.63 -6.89 -6.99
C HIS A 22 7.66 -7.16 -8.50
N ASP A 23 8.85 -7.10 -9.09
CA ASP A 23 9.11 -7.78 -10.37
C ASP A 23 9.33 -9.29 -10.18
N GLY A 24 9.58 -10.00 -11.29
CA GLY A 24 9.84 -11.43 -11.27
C GLY A 24 11.14 -11.83 -10.54
N ALA A 25 12.04 -10.88 -10.28
CA ALA A 25 13.27 -11.09 -9.50
C ALA A 25 13.08 -10.76 -8.01
N GLY A 26 11.89 -10.31 -7.59
CA GLY A 26 11.61 -9.90 -6.22
C GLY A 26 12.13 -8.51 -5.87
N LYS A 27 12.55 -7.70 -6.85
CA LYS A 27 12.91 -6.30 -6.62
C LYS A 27 11.65 -5.47 -6.44
N ILE A 28 11.72 -4.53 -5.50
CA ILE A 28 10.64 -3.58 -5.21
C ILE A 28 10.49 -2.58 -6.35
N ILE A 29 9.26 -2.42 -6.81
CA ILE A 29 8.85 -1.43 -7.82
C ILE A 29 7.73 -0.56 -7.22
N PRO A 30 7.98 0.74 -6.99
CA PRO A 30 6.92 1.70 -6.71
C PRO A 30 5.97 1.80 -7.91
N LEU A 31 4.66 1.66 -7.68
CA LEU A 31 3.63 1.80 -8.71
C LEU A 31 3.02 3.19 -8.73
N ALA A 32 2.67 3.72 -7.55
CA ALA A 32 2.08 5.03 -7.39
C ALA A 32 2.29 5.57 -5.96
N TYR A 33 2.25 6.89 -5.83
CA TYR A 33 2.12 7.56 -4.54
C TYR A 33 1.16 8.74 -4.67
N ALA A 34 0.53 9.13 -3.56
CA ALA A 34 -0.31 10.32 -3.49
C ALA A 34 -0.18 10.99 -2.12
N ILE A 35 -0.37 12.31 -2.10
CA ILE A 35 -0.51 13.08 -0.86
C ILE A 35 -1.99 13.38 -0.68
N ALA A 36 -2.53 12.94 0.45
CA ALA A 36 -3.90 13.21 0.87
C ALA A 36 -3.91 14.12 2.12
N ASP A 37 -4.99 14.86 2.28
CA ASP A 37 -5.28 15.69 3.46
C ASP A 37 -5.38 14.84 4.74
N SER A 38 -5.95 13.65 4.61
CA SER A 38 -6.12 12.71 5.69
C SER A 38 -6.30 11.30 5.15
N GLU A 39 -6.00 10.34 6.01
CA GLU A 39 -6.33 8.95 5.78
C GLU A 39 -7.85 8.81 5.96
N ASN A 40 -8.60 8.65 4.88
CA ASN A 40 -10.06 8.53 4.91
C ASN A 40 -10.56 7.70 3.72
N ASN A 41 -11.83 7.29 3.74
CA ASN A 41 -12.42 6.46 2.69
C ASN A 41 -12.30 7.12 1.30
N LYS A 42 -12.58 8.42 1.20
CA LYS A 42 -12.53 9.16 -0.07
C LYS A 42 -11.12 9.20 -0.65
N SER A 43 -10.10 9.44 0.19
CA SER A 43 -8.69 9.47 -0.22
C SER A 43 -8.24 8.13 -0.78
N TRP A 44 -8.57 7.03 -0.10
CA TRP A 44 -8.23 5.68 -0.56
C TRP A 44 -8.99 5.26 -1.81
N GLU A 45 -10.29 5.56 -1.89
CA GLU A 45 -11.11 5.27 -3.07
C GLU A 45 -10.59 6.03 -4.29
N TRP A 46 -10.33 7.34 -4.15
CA TRP A 46 -9.74 8.16 -5.20
C TRP A 46 -8.39 7.59 -5.66
N PHE A 47 -7.50 7.26 -4.72
CA PHE A 47 -6.19 6.70 -5.02
C PHE A 47 -6.28 5.39 -5.82
N PHE A 48 -7.18 4.50 -5.43
CA PHE A 48 -7.44 3.26 -6.16
C PHE A 48 -8.09 3.48 -7.52
N ILE A 49 -8.96 4.47 -7.68
CA ILE A 49 -9.51 4.84 -9.00
C ILE A 49 -8.37 5.26 -9.94
N GLN A 50 -7.41 6.07 -9.46
CA GLN A 50 -6.26 6.49 -10.27
C GLN A 50 -5.36 5.31 -10.68
N ILE A 51 -5.07 4.41 -9.73
CA ILE A 51 -4.28 3.20 -10.02
C ILE A 51 -5.03 2.30 -11.01
N LYS A 52 -6.33 2.07 -10.84
CA LYS A 52 -7.13 1.24 -11.74
C LYS A 52 -7.18 1.82 -13.14
N GLY A 53 -7.35 3.13 -13.27
CA GLY A 53 -7.33 3.81 -14.56
C GLY A 53 -5.99 3.70 -15.29
N THR A 54 -4.88 3.67 -14.55
CA THR A 54 -3.53 3.62 -15.12
C THR A 54 -3.04 2.19 -15.40
N PHE A 55 -3.25 1.27 -14.46
CA PHE A 55 -2.68 -0.09 -14.49
C PHE A 55 -3.68 -1.19 -14.84
N GLY A 56 -4.98 -0.86 -14.83
CA GLY A 56 -6.05 -1.81 -15.05
C GLY A 56 -6.16 -2.87 -13.95
N VAL A 57 -6.84 -3.96 -14.30
CA VAL A 57 -6.98 -5.16 -13.48
C VAL A 57 -6.27 -6.31 -14.20
N ARG A 58 -5.51 -7.12 -13.46
CA ARG A 58 -4.70 -8.21 -14.02
C ARG A 58 -5.04 -9.53 -13.36
N GLU A 59 -4.94 -10.61 -14.12
CA GLU A 59 -5.11 -11.96 -13.59
C GLU A 59 -4.13 -12.23 -12.45
N GLY A 60 -4.62 -12.85 -11.37
CA GLY A 60 -3.81 -13.15 -10.19
C GLY A 60 -3.40 -11.93 -9.35
N MET A 61 -3.89 -10.74 -9.67
CA MET A 61 -3.68 -9.55 -8.85
C MET A 61 -4.31 -9.75 -7.46
N CYS A 62 -3.62 -9.26 -6.44
CA CYS A 62 -4.14 -9.11 -5.09
C CYS A 62 -3.64 -7.79 -4.51
N ILE A 63 -4.40 -7.25 -3.55
CA ILE A 63 -4.04 -6.05 -2.80
C ILE A 63 -3.68 -6.48 -1.39
N VAL A 64 -2.44 -6.23 -0.99
CA VAL A 64 -1.96 -6.50 0.37
C VAL A 64 -1.81 -5.19 1.11
N SER A 65 -2.45 -5.05 2.25
CA SER A 65 -2.30 -3.88 3.12
C SER A 65 -2.25 -4.31 4.58
N ASP A 66 -2.17 -3.34 5.48
CA ASP A 66 -2.53 -3.53 6.87
C ASP A 66 -4.05 -3.84 7.02
N ARG A 67 -4.53 -3.94 8.27
CA ARG A 67 -5.96 -4.22 8.55
C ARG A 67 -6.77 -2.91 8.69
N ASN A 68 -6.45 -1.89 7.89
CA ASN A 68 -7.19 -0.63 7.90
C ASN A 68 -8.55 -0.78 7.21
N GLU A 69 -9.62 -0.40 7.92
CA GLU A 69 -10.99 -0.49 7.42
C GLU A 69 -11.22 0.40 6.19
N ARG A 70 -10.53 1.54 6.10
CA ARG A 70 -10.66 2.47 4.97
C ARG A 70 -10.10 1.88 3.69
N ILE A 71 -8.94 1.21 3.77
CA ILE A 71 -8.35 0.47 2.65
C ILE A 71 -9.25 -0.67 2.22
N PHE A 72 -9.80 -1.41 3.19
CA PHE A 72 -10.74 -2.50 2.91
C PHE A 72 -11.98 -2.01 2.15
N ASN A 73 -12.60 -0.92 2.63
CA ASN A 73 -13.78 -0.33 2.00
C ASN A 73 -13.48 0.17 0.58
N ALA A 74 -12.38 0.89 0.40
CA ALA A 74 -11.95 1.37 -0.92
C ALA A 74 -11.63 0.20 -1.87
N THR A 75 -10.99 -0.87 -1.38
CA THR A 75 -10.72 -2.07 -2.17
C THR A 75 -12.02 -2.71 -2.64
N LYS A 76 -13.00 -2.87 -1.75
CA LYS A 76 -14.31 -3.44 -2.08
C LYS A 76 -15.08 -2.59 -3.10
N ALA A 77 -14.96 -1.27 -3.02
CA ALA A 77 -15.63 -0.35 -3.94
C ALA A 77 -14.98 -0.35 -5.34
N VAL A 78 -13.65 -0.28 -5.40
CA VAL A 78 -12.92 -0.06 -6.67
C VAL A 78 -12.47 -1.37 -7.33
N TYR A 79 -12.19 -2.41 -6.54
CA TYR A 79 -11.71 -3.72 -7.00
C TYR A 79 -12.50 -4.88 -6.37
N PRO A 80 -13.84 -4.95 -6.56
CA PRO A 80 -14.67 -5.98 -5.94
C PRO A 80 -14.26 -7.42 -6.29
N GLU A 81 -13.65 -7.61 -7.46
CA GLU A 81 -13.15 -8.89 -7.97
C GLU A 81 -11.75 -9.29 -7.46
N ILE A 82 -11.04 -8.37 -6.79
CA ILE A 82 -9.65 -8.59 -6.38
C ILE A 82 -9.57 -8.94 -4.90
N ALA A 83 -8.80 -10.00 -4.63
CA ALA A 83 -8.56 -10.43 -3.26
C ALA A 83 -7.81 -9.35 -2.45
N HIS A 84 -8.46 -8.87 -1.40
CA HIS A 84 -7.83 -8.08 -0.35
C HIS A 84 -7.19 -9.01 0.68
N CYS A 85 -5.92 -8.74 0.96
CA CYS A 85 -5.01 -9.60 1.68
C CYS A 85 -4.38 -8.82 2.83
N ILE A 86 -4.38 -9.38 4.03
CA ILE A 86 -3.87 -8.73 5.24
C ILE A 86 -2.40 -9.10 5.42
N CYS A 87 -1.55 -8.10 5.61
CA CYS A 87 -0.16 -8.29 5.96
C CYS A 87 -0.03 -9.13 7.25
N LYS A 88 0.75 -10.22 7.19
CA LYS A 88 0.95 -11.09 8.36
C LYS A 88 1.66 -10.40 9.52
N PHE A 89 2.52 -9.40 9.29
CA PHE A 89 3.18 -8.65 10.36
C PHE A 89 2.19 -7.74 11.09
N HIS A 90 1.33 -7.03 10.35
CA HIS A 90 0.26 -6.22 10.95
C HIS A 90 -0.76 -7.10 11.68
N LEU A 91 -1.11 -8.26 11.10
CA LEU A 91 -1.94 -9.24 11.79
C LEU A 91 -1.27 -9.72 13.09
N TRP A 92 0.04 -10.01 13.06
CA TRP A 92 0.80 -10.35 14.25
C TRP A 92 0.77 -9.24 15.32
N GLN A 93 0.90 -7.98 14.94
CA GLN A 93 0.79 -6.87 15.90
C GLN A 93 -0.58 -6.83 16.58
N ASN A 94 -1.65 -7.11 15.84
CA ASN A 94 -3.00 -7.25 16.40
C ASN A 94 -3.10 -8.44 17.35
N VAL A 95 -2.61 -9.62 16.96
CA VAL A 95 -2.53 -10.82 17.81
C VAL A 95 -1.74 -10.52 19.10
N LYS A 96 -0.56 -9.90 18.98
CA LYS A 96 0.27 -9.48 20.12
C LYS A 96 -0.48 -8.56 21.08
N ARG A 97 -1.28 -7.62 20.55
CA ARG A 97 -2.07 -6.68 21.36
C ARG A 97 -3.24 -7.37 22.07
N THR A 98 -3.88 -8.35 21.43
CA THR A 98 -5.00 -9.12 21.99
C THR A 98 -4.51 -10.14 23.04
N PHE A 99 -3.46 -10.89 22.73
CA PHE A 99 -2.94 -12.00 23.53
C PHE A 99 -1.66 -11.63 24.29
N LYS A 100 -1.71 -10.52 25.04
CA LYS A 100 -0.54 -9.89 25.67
C LYS A 100 0.29 -10.83 26.54
N ASN A 101 -0.35 -11.76 27.25
CA ASN A 101 0.36 -12.63 28.21
C ASN A 101 1.18 -13.74 27.51
N TYR A 102 0.75 -14.18 26.33
CA TYR A 102 1.33 -15.34 25.64
C TYR A 102 2.02 -14.99 24.31
N HIS A 103 2.05 -13.71 23.93
CA HIS A 103 2.55 -13.27 22.63
C HIS A 103 3.99 -13.73 22.32
N LYS A 104 4.86 -13.92 23.32
CA LYS A 104 6.23 -14.41 23.06
C LYS A 104 6.22 -15.85 22.53
N GLN A 105 5.40 -16.71 23.12
CA GLN A 105 5.28 -18.13 22.74
C GLN A 105 4.51 -18.28 21.42
N LEU A 106 3.50 -17.43 21.19
CA LEU A 106 2.68 -17.47 19.98
C LEU A 106 3.41 -16.98 18.72
N LYS A 107 4.45 -16.15 18.85
CA LYS A 107 5.08 -15.42 17.73
C LYS A 107 5.56 -16.34 16.63
N ASP A 108 6.45 -17.27 16.98
CA ASP A 108 7.13 -18.08 15.96
C ASP A 108 6.16 -19.06 15.32
N ILE A 109 5.27 -19.64 16.12
CA ILE A 109 4.20 -20.53 15.65
C ILE A 109 3.28 -19.80 14.67
N PHE A 110 2.86 -18.58 14.99
CA PHE A 110 2.03 -17.76 14.11
C PHE A 110 2.67 -17.53 12.74
N PHE A 111 3.97 -17.18 12.69
CA PHE A 111 4.64 -16.93 11.42
C PHE A 111 4.87 -18.20 10.60
N VAL A 112 5.00 -19.37 11.24
CA VAL A 112 5.08 -20.65 10.53
C VAL A 112 3.69 -21.06 10.03
N LEU A 113 2.66 -20.94 10.87
CA LEU A 113 1.25 -21.15 10.53
C LEU A 113 0.85 -20.34 9.29
N ALA A 114 1.08 -19.02 9.30
CA ALA A 114 0.73 -18.14 8.18
C ALA A 114 1.45 -18.52 6.86
N ARG A 115 2.64 -19.13 6.96
CA ARG A 115 3.48 -19.56 5.82
C ARG A 115 3.22 -21.00 5.38
N ALA A 116 2.38 -21.76 6.10
CA ALA A 116 2.15 -23.17 5.83
C ALA A 116 1.77 -23.41 4.35
N TYR A 117 2.38 -24.43 3.76
CA TYR A 117 2.17 -24.79 2.34
C TYR A 117 1.03 -25.80 2.16
N THR A 118 0.68 -26.52 3.21
CA THR A 118 -0.34 -27.58 3.18
C THR A 118 -1.29 -27.42 4.36
N ILE A 119 -2.50 -27.95 4.22
CA ILE A 119 -3.55 -27.82 5.23
C ILE A 119 -3.13 -28.56 6.49
N GLU A 120 -2.50 -29.73 6.35
CA GLU A 120 -2.02 -30.54 7.47
C GLU A 120 -1.00 -29.78 8.33
N LYS A 121 -0.06 -29.07 7.70
CA LYS A 121 0.91 -28.23 8.42
C LYS A 121 0.23 -27.03 9.07
N PHE A 122 -0.76 -26.44 8.42
CA PHE A 122 -1.53 -25.34 8.99
C PHE A 122 -2.27 -25.79 10.25
N GLU A 123 -3.06 -26.86 10.15
CA GLU A 123 -3.83 -27.39 11.28
C GLU A 123 -2.91 -27.83 12.43
N TYR A 124 -1.78 -28.47 12.12
CA TYR A 124 -0.76 -28.79 13.13
C TYR A 124 -0.31 -27.55 13.91
N HIS A 125 0.08 -26.47 13.22
CA HIS A 125 0.51 -25.25 13.90
C HIS A 125 -0.65 -24.51 14.59
N MET A 126 -1.88 -24.63 14.09
CA MET A 126 -3.06 -24.08 14.76
C MET A 126 -3.29 -24.78 16.11
N ILE A 127 -3.18 -26.12 16.13
CA ILE A 127 -3.25 -26.91 17.37
C ILE A 127 -2.15 -26.48 18.35
N GLU A 128 -0.92 -26.26 17.87
CA GLU A 128 0.17 -25.76 18.73
C GLU A 128 -0.13 -24.37 19.32
N MET A 129 -0.75 -23.46 18.56
CA MET A 129 -1.21 -22.17 19.13
C MET A 129 -2.32 -22.36 20.15
N CYS A 130 -3.27 -23.26 19.89
CA CYS A 130 -4.39 -23.58 20.79
C CYS A 130 -3.94 -24.17 22.13
N LYS A 131 -2.83 -24.93 22.15
CA LYS A 131 -2.21 -25.42 23.40
C LYS A 131 -1.73 -24.29 24.31
N ILE A 132 -1.39 -23.13 23.74
CA ILE A 132 -0.97 -21.94 24.48
C ILE A 132 -2.19 -21.11 24.90
N ASP A 133 -3.08 -20.81 23.95
CA ASP A 133 -4.32 -20.08 24.22
C ASP A 133 -5.41 -20.47 23.20
N LEU A 134 -6.42 -21.21 23.67
CA LEU A 134 -7.55 -21.70 22.86
C LEU A 134 -8.34 -20.58 22.16
N ARG A 135 -8.28 -19.34 22.68
CA ARG A 135 -9.00 -18.19 22.09
C ARG A 135 -8.38 -17.69 20.79
N VAL A 136 -7.16 -18.12 20.45
CA VAL A 136 -6.47 -17.70 19.23
C VAL A 136 -7.18 -18.19 17.97
N GLN A 137 -7.63 -19.46 17.94
CA GLN A 137 -8.27 -20.04 16.77
C GLN A 137 -9.55 -19.30 16.35
N PRO A 138 -10.55 -19.08 17.24
CA PRO A 138 -11.75 -18.34 16.86
C PRO A 138 -11.42 -16.90 16.42
N TYR A 139 -10.49 -16.22 17.11
CA TYR A 139 -10.04 -14.88 16.73
C TYR A 139 -9.45 -14.84 15.31
N LEU A 140 -8.59 -15.80 14.95
CA LEU A 140 -7.98 -15.85 13.63
C LEU A 140 -8.98 -16.31 12.54
N PHE A 141 -9.96 -17.13 12.91
CA PHE A 141 -11.02 -17.59 12.02
C PHE A 141 -11.95 -16.44 11.61
N GLU A 142 -12.33 -15.57 12.55
CA GLU A 142 -13.12 -14.36 12.27
C GLU A 142 -12.44 -13.41 11.27
N ILE A 143 -11.11 -13.44 11.20
CA ILE A 143 -10.32 -12.62 10.26
C ILE A 143 -10.30 -13.24 8.84
N VAL A 144 -10.82 -14.47 8.69
CA VAL A 144 -10.92 -15.24 7.45
C VAL A 144 -9.55 -15.71 6.97
N TYR A 145 -9.29 -17.02 7.01
CA TYR A 145 -7.97 -17.60 6.74
C TYR A 145 -7.44 -17.28 5.34
N GLU A 146 -8.32 -17.17 4.34
CA GLU A 146 -8.00 -16.79 2.97
C GLU A 146 -7.34 -15.41 2.87
N ARG A 147 -7.62 -14.53 3.84
CA ARG A 147 -7.08 -13.16 3.85
C ARG A 147 -5.67 -13.06 4.37
N TRP A 148 -5.11 -14.07 5.04
CA TRP A 148 -3.79 -13.92 5.68
C TRP A 148 -2.91 -15.16 5.62
N SER A 149 -3.49 -16.35 5.50
CA SER A 149 -2.75 -17.60 5.38
C SER A 149 -2.40 -17.87 3.93
N ARG A 150 -1.25 -18.52 3.72
CA ARG A 150 -0.85 -18.95 2.39
C ARG A 150 -1.73 -20.07 1.84
N VAL A 151 -1.98 -21.10 2.64
CA VAL A 151 -2.63 -22.33 2.17
C VAL A 151 -4.09 -22.11 1.77
N TYR A 152 -4.82 -21.25 2.47
CA TYR A 152 -6.21 -20.93 2.13
C TYR A 152 -6.35 -19.79 1.11
N SER A 153 -5.25 -19.11 0.75
CA SER A 153 -5.30 -17.98 -0.18
C SER A 153 -5.81 -18.41 -1.56
N LYS A 154 -6.83 -17.72 -2.07
CA LYS A 154 -7.38 -17.91 -3.43
C LYS A 154 -6.46 -17.38 -4.54
N VAL A 155 -5.42 -16.64 -4.16
CA VAL A 155 -4.42 -16.06 -5.08
C VAL A 155 -3.04 -16.65 -4.81
N LYS A 156 -2.17 -16.69 -5.83
CA LYS A 156 -0.77 -17.13 -5.71
C LYS A 156 0.03 -16.13 -4.88
N ARG A 157 -0.07 -16.24 -3.56
CA ARG A 157 0.46 -15.28 -2.58
C ARG A 157 1.88 -15.59 -2.11
N SER A 158 2.56 -16.56 -2.75
CA SER A 158 3.88 -17.04 -2.34
C SER A 158 4.92 -15.92 -2.17
N MET A 159 4.80 -14.84 -2.96
CA MET A 159 5.76 -13.73 -2.96
C MET A 159 5.35 -12.53 -2.09
N VAL A 160 4.08 -12.37 -1.70
CA VAL A 160 3.59 -11.12 -1.09
C VAL A 160 2.65 -11.39 0.08
N MET A 161 3.22 -11.69 1.25
CA MET A 161 2.48 -11.85 2.52
C MET A 161 2.70 -10.69 3.49
N THR A 162 3.47 -9.70 3.09
CA THR A 162 3.97 -8.62 3.95
C THR A 162 3.80 -7.28 3.28
N SER A 163 3.46 -6.25 4.06
CA SER A 163 3.52 -4.85 3.65
C SER A 163 4.91 -4.22 3.76
N ASN A 164 5.93 -5.00 4.20
CA ASN A 164 7.32 -4.54 4.39
C ASN A 164 7.88 -3.70 3.25
N ILE A 165 7.44 -3.92 2.01
CA ILE A 165 7.85 -3.15 0.84
C ILE A 165 7.40 -1.70 0.95
N ALA A 166 6.11 -1.51 1.21
CA ALA A 166 5.51 -0.21 1.34
C ALA A 166 6.01 0.48 2.62
N GLU A 167 6.16 -0.27 3.72
CA GLU A 167 6.80 0.22 4.94
C GLU A 167 8.26 0.64 4.72
N SER A 168 9.04 -0.13 3.94
CA SER A 168 10.44 0.18 3.62
C SER A 168 10.55 1.43 2.75
N ILE A 169 9.65 1.61 1.78
CA ILE A 169 9.58 2.83 0.98
C ILE A 169 9.17 4.02 1.85
N ASN A 170 8.18 3.82 2.72
CA ASN A 170 7.73 4.81 3.69
C ASN A 170 8.84 5.22 4.67
N ALA A 171 9.70 4.29 5.05
CA ALA A 171 10.87 4.50 5.91
C ALA A 171 12.02 5.18 5.16
N ALA A 172 12.32 4.78 3.92
CA ALA A 172 13.32 5.45 3.09
C ALA A 172 12.92 6.90 2.79
N ASN A 173 11.63 7.17 2.65
CA ASN A 173 11.09 8.51 2.45
C ASN A 173 10.87 9.29 3.75
N LYS A 174 11.35 8.80 4.91
CA LYS A 174 11.13 9.44 6.21
C LYS A 174 11.67 10.87 6.25
N ASP A 175 12.85 11.11 5.72
CA ASP A 175 13.47 12.44 5.74
C ASP A 175 12.74 13.39 4.77
N ALA A 176 12.34 12.89 3.60
CA ALA A 176 11.51 13.63 2.65
C ALA A 176 10.12 13.99 3.22
N ARG A 177 9.58 13.20 4.17
CA ARG A 177 8.30 13.46 4.88
C ARG A 177 8.38 14.54 5.94
N GLU A 178 9.59 14.89 6.40
CA GLU A 178 9.84 15.91 7.43
C GLU A 178 10.08 17.29 6.83
N LEU A 179 10.37 17.37 5.52
CA LEU A 179 10.59 18.63 4.84
C LEU A 179 9.24 19.33 4.53
N PRO A 180 9.10 20.64 4.83
CA PRO A 180 7.95 21.40 4.36
C PRO A 180 7.93 21.36 2.85
N TRP A 181 6.79 21.04 2.24
CA TRP A 181 6.63 20.98 0.78
C TRP A 181 6.64 22.39 0.18
N ASN A 182 7.80 23.03 0.26
CA ASN A 182 8.09 24.36 -0.24
C ASN A 182 9.11 24.22 -1.38
N ASN A 183 9.19 25.24 -2.26
CA ASN A 183 10.00 25.28 -3.49
C ASN A 183 11.48 24.85 -3.37
N ILE A 184 12.02 24.72 -2.15
CA ILE A 184 13.40 24.32 -1.84
C ILE A 184 13.60 22.80 -2.05
N ASN A 185 12.62 21.95 -1.71
CA ASN A 185 12.74 20.49 -1.91
C ASN A 185 12.72 20.09 -3.38
N ARG A 186 12.19 20.96 -4.26
CA ARG A 186 12.25 20.78 -5.70
C ARG A 186 13.70 20.69 -6.17
N LYS A 187 14.61 21.51 -5.61
CA LYS A 187 16.05 21.50 -5.94
C LYS A 187 16.73 20.23 -5.47
N SER A 188 16.54 19.82 -4.21
CA SER A 188 17.17 18.61 -3.68
C SER A 188 16.65 17.31 -4.34
N ALA A 189 15.37 17.28 -4.72
CA ALA A 189 14.79 16.17 -5.48
C ALA A 189 15.23 16.17 -6.96
N THR A 190 15.59 17.32 -7.54
CA THR A 190 16.23 17.37 -8.88
C THR A 190 17.71 16.96 -8.82
N GLU A 191 18.35 17.08 -7.67
CA GLU A 191 19.77 16.74 -7.46
C GLU A 191 19.99 15.25 -7.11
N THR A 192 18.95 14.52 -6.67
CA THR A 192 19.05 13.08 -6.35
C THR A 192 18.43 12.25 -7.48
N SER A 193 19.21 11.84 -8.48
CA SER A 193 18.74 10.92 -9.52
C SER A 193 18.99 9.46 -9.14
N ILE A 194 17.93 8.64 -9.14
CA ILE A 194 18.05 7.21 -9.36
C ILE A 194 17.71 7.01 -10.83
N GLU A 195 18.67 6.56 -11.64
CA GLU A 195 18.45 6.32 -13.07
C GLU A 195 17.41 5.21 -13.26
N LEU A 196 16.24 5.56 -13.80
CA LEU A 196 15.14 4.62 -14.07
C LEU A 196 15.19 4.08 -15.51
N GLY A 197 16.32 4.30 -16.20
CA GLY A 197 16.55 3.96 -17.60
C GLY A 197 16.05 5.05 -18.54
N GLU A 198 16.70 5.19 -19.71
CA GLU A 198 16.56 6.33 -20.63
C GLU A 198 15.10 6.70 -20.96
N LYS A 199 14.26 5.69 -21.20
CA LYS A 199 12.85 5.90 -21.55
C LYS A 199 12.06 6.57 -20.43
N TYR A 200 12.21 6.09 -19.20
CA TYR A 200 11.45 6.58 -18.05
C TYR A 200 12.01 7.90 -17.53
N ASP A 201 13.33 8.08 -17.59
CA ASP A 201 13.98 9.35 -17.27
C ASP A 201 13.55 10.46 -18.24
N LYS A 202 13.40 10.15 -19.53
CA LYS A 202 12.88 11.09 -20.52
C LYS A 202 11.43 11.48 -20.21
N LEU A 203 10.57 10.50 -19.94
CA LEU A 203 9.17 10.72 -19.54
C LEU A 203 9.06 11.57 -18.27
N LEU A 204 9.89 11.30 -17.26
CA LEU A 204 9.92 12.08 -16.01
C LEU A 204 10.36 13.52 -16.25
N ARG A 205 11.39 13.74 -17.09
CA ARG A 205 11.83 15.11 -17.46
C ARG A 205 10.74 15.87 -18.21
N GLU A 206 10.09 15.24 -19.18
CA GLU A 206 9.00 15.86 -19.95
C GLU A 206 7.81 16.21 -19.05
N ASN A 207 7.43 15.32 -18.14
CA ASN A 207 6.37 15.57 -17.16
C ASN A 207 6.75 16.66 -16.15
N LEU A 208 8.00 16.72 -15.71
CA LEU A 208 8.51 17.76 -14.83
C LEU A 208 8.39 19.14 -15.49
N ILE A 209 8.87 19.27 -16.73
CA ILE A 209 8.75 20.50 -17.52
C ILE A 209 7.28 20.88 -17.73
N ALA A 210 6.42 19.90 -18.02
CA ALA A 210 5.00 20.15 -18.18
C ALA A 210 4.34 20.66 -16.89
N SER A 211 4.73 20.12 -15.72
CA SER A 211 4.20 20.52 -14.41
C SER A 211 4.57 21.95 -14.02
N GLU A 212 5.71 22.47 -14.47
CA GLU A 212 6.13 23.87 -14.22
C GLU A 212 5.21 24.88 -14.88
N GLN A 213 4.57 24.46 -15.97
CA GLN A 213 3.64 25.27 -16.73
C GLN A 213 2.20 25.06 -16.28
N MET A 214 1.95 24.23 -15.27
CA MET A 214 0.61 23.97 -14.76
C MET A 214 0.26 24.92 -13.60
N THR A 215 -0.95 25.46 -13.64
CA THR A 215 -1.53 26.32 -12.59
C THR A 215 -2.64 25.57 -11.89
N VAL A 216 -2.55 25.40 -10.58
CA VAL A 216 -3.60 24.73 -9.79
C VAL A 216 -4.53 25.79 -9.20
N ARG A 217 -5.84 25.66 -9.43
CA ARG A 217 -6.85 26.52 -8.79
C ARG A 217 -7.89 25.68 -8.05
N PRO A 218 -8.41 26.15 -6.91
CA PRO A 218 -9.54 25.50 -6.25
C PRO A 218 -10.76 25.54 -7.19
N ALA A 219 -11.35 24.38 -7.42
CA ALA A 219 -12.61 24.22 -8.14
C ALA A 219 -13.79 24.07 -7.16
N THR A 220 -13.54 23.53 -5.96
CA THR A 220 -14.45 23.55 -4.81
C THR A 220 -13.64 23.67 -3.52
N GLU A 221 -14.30 23.64 -2.35
CA GLU A 221 -13.61 23.55 -1.05
C GLU A 221 -12.75 22.29 -0.89
N GLN A 222 -12.96 21.25 -1.70
CA GLN A 222 -12.27 19.96 -1.59
C GLN A 222 -11.58 19.50 -2.89
N LEU A 223 -11.73 20.22 -4.00
CA LEU A 223 -11.18 19.85 -5.30
C LEU A 223 -10.35 20.99 -5.88
N TYR A 224 -9.22 20.63 -6.48
CA TYR A 224 -8.37 21.54 -7.21
C TYR A 224 -8.28 21.11 -8.68
N THR A 225 -8.46 22.05 -9.60
CA THR A 225 -8.30 21.84 -11.04
C THR A 225 -6.94 22.34 -11.49
N VAL A 226 -6.26 21.53 -12.29
CA VAL A 226 -4.95 21.83 -12.85
C VAL A 226 -5.13 22.36 -14.28
N PHE A 227 -4.75 23.60 -14.51
CA PHE A 227 -4.78 24.27 -15.80
C PHE A 227 -3.39 24.23 -16.43
N LYS A 228 -3.28 23.90 -17.72
CA LYS A 228 -2.01 24.05 -18.45
C LYS A 228 -1.89 25.50 -18.91
N GLY A 229 -0.73 26.13 -18.65
CA GLY A 229 -0.46 27.54 -18.94
C GLY A 229 -0.85 27.95 -20.36
N VAL A 230 -1.33 29.18 -20.48
CA VAL A 230 -1.98 29.80 -21.64
C VAL A 230 -1.44 29.34 -23.00
N LYS A 231 -2.12 28.35 -23.60
CA LYS A 231 -2.65 28.37 -24.97
C LYS A 231 -3.58 27.18 -25.16
N ALA A 232 -4.85 27.48 -25.41
CA ALA A 232 -5.82 26.52 -25.90
C ALA A 232 -5.27 25.84 -27.17
N LYS A 233 -5.38 24.51 -27.21
CA LYS A 233 -5.57 23.70 -28.41
C LYS A 233 -5.77 22.27 -27.95
N TYR A 234 -7.02 21.79 -27.96
CA TYR A 234 -7.43 20.58 -28.68
C TYR A 234 -8.95 20.67 -28.84
N SER A 235 -9.39 21.09 -30.03
CA SER A 235 -10.66 20.68 -30.62
C SER A 235 -10.50 19.24 -31.09
N VAL A 236 -11.43 18.39 -30.70
CA VAL A 236 -11.53 16.98 -31.10
C VAL A 236 -12.28 16.91 -32.43
N PRO A 237 -11.79 16.21 -33.46
CA PRO A 237 -12.62 15.35 -34.29
C PRO A 237 -12.86 14.01 -33.59
#